data_AF-G0P6E3-F1
#
_entry.id   AF-G0P6E3-F1
#
_cell.length_a   1.000
_cell.length_b   1.000
_cell.length_c   1.000
_cell.angle_alpha   90.00
_cell.angle_beta   90.00
_cell.angle_gamma   90.00
#
_symmetry.space_group_name_H-M   'P 1'
#
loop_
_entity.id
_entity.type
_entity.pdbx_description
1 polymer ?
#
loop_
_entity_poly.entity_id
_entity_poly.type
_entity_poly.pdbx_seq_one_letter_code
_entity_poly.pdbx_strand_id
1 'polypeptide(L)'
;MEETVIRIGLTELRKSLKFAPVRPWKHFNETEPSEEELENAKSLEEYYNLKEPYSGVLDNTVLFEKNLIPAEAYLDERFPSIREMFRIRFEEIISEGGPIDTKLVDRLIVEYGRIKKRVDEATSKLKSGTNCLHK
;
A
#
# COMPACT_ATOMS: atom_id res chain seq x y z
N MET A 1 0.62 13.20 0.17
CA MET A 1 1.81 12.37 0.41
C MET A 1 1.39 11.00 0.91
N GLU A 2 0.66 10.89 2.02
CA GLU A 2 0.22 9.60 2.58
C GLU A 2 -0.50 8.70 1.55
N GLU A 3 -1.52 9.24 0.88
CA GLU A 3 -2.29 8.53 -0.17
C GLU A 3 -1.44 8.08 -1.36
N THR A 4 -0.42 8.86 -1.70
CA THR A 4 0.54 8.53 -2.75
C THR A 4 1.45 7.39 -2.32
N VAL A 5 1.91 7.40 -1.07
CA VAL A 5 2.73 6.31 -0.49
C VAL A 5 1.92 5.01 -0.41
N ILE A 6 0.64 5.09 -0.01
CA ILE A 6 -0.31 3.98 -0.03
C ILE A 6 -0.38 3.38 -1.43
N ARG A 7 -0.63 4.21 -2.45
CA ARG A 7 -0.77 3.74 -3.84
C ARG A 7 0.53 3.15 -4.40
N ILE A 8 1.71 3.70 -4.05
CA ILE A 8 3.02 3.12 -4.39
C ILE A 8 3.16 1.72 -3.78
N GLY A 9 2.89 1.57 -2.48
CA GLY A 9 3.05 0.28 -1.80
C GLY A 9 2.06 -0.78 -2.30
N LEU A 10 0.81 -0.41 -2.55
CA LEU A 10 -0.18 -1.31 -3.18
C LEU A 10 0.24 -1.73 -4.59
N THR A 11 0.79 -0.79 -5.37
CA THR A 11 1.30 -1.07 -6.71
C THR A 11 2.41 -2.11 -6.67
N GLU A 12 3.38 -1.96 -5.78
CA GLU A 12 4.47 -2.94 -5.65
C GLU A 12 3.99 -4.29 -5.08
N LEU A 13 3.00 -4.28 -4.18
CA LEU A 13 2.41 -5.50 -3.62
C LEU A 13 1.68 -6.32 -4.70
N ARG A 14 0.81 -5.69 -5.48
CA ARG A 14 0.09 -6.35 -6.59
C ARG A 14 1.05 -6.86 -7.66
N LYS A 15 2.08 -6.08 -8.02
CA LYS A 15 3.13 -6.52 -8.96
C LYS A 15 3.85 -7.77 -8.48
N SER A 16 4.24 -7.79 -7.20
CA SER A 16 4.97 -8.92 -6.60
C SER A 16 4.16 -10.21 -6.63
N LEU A 17 2.84 -10.09 -6.48
CA LEU A 17 1.88 -11.20 -6.55
C LEU A 17 1.39 -11.51 -7.98
N LYS A 18 1.84 -10.75 -8.99
CA LYS A 18 1.39 -10.85 -10.39
C LYS A 18 -0.12 -10.64 -10.57
N PHE A 19 -0.72 -9.82 -9.71
CA PHE A 19 -2.13 -9.46 -9.80
C PHE A 19 -2.36 -8.32 -10.78
N ALA A 20 -3.62 -8.10 -11.15
CA ALA A 20 -3.99 -6.94 -11.96
C ALA A 20 -3.58 -5.64 -11.25
N PRO A 21 -3.37 -4.52 -11.98
CA PRO A 21 -3.03 -3.24 -11.37
C PRO A 21 -4.04 -2.78 -10.31
N VAL A 22 -3.61 -1.82 -9.49
CA VAL A 22 -4.47 -1.16 -8.50
C VAL A 22 -5.72 -0.62 -9.20
N ARG A 23 -6.88 -1.02 -8.67
CA ARG A 23 -8.18 -0.67 -9.26
C ARG A 23 -8.56 0.78 -8.94
N PRO A 24 -9.54 1.35 -9.66
CA PRO A 24 -10.13 2.63 -9.27
C PRO A 24 -10.59 2.59 -7.82
N TRP A 25 -10.48 3.73 -7.15
CA TRP A 25 -10.86 3.83 -5.75
C TRP A 25 -12.34 3.52 -5.58
N LYS A 26 -12.67 2.80 -4.51
CA LYS A 26 -14.05 2.45 -4.13
C LYS A 26 -14.44 3.23 -2.88
N HIS A 27 -15.74 3.30 -2.59
CA HIS A 27 -16.20 3.80 -1.30
C HIS A 27 -15.54 2.99 -0.18
N PHE A 28 -15.21 3.68 0.90
CA PHE A 28 -14.58 3.05 2.05
C PHE A 28 -15.52 2.01 2.63
N ASN A 29 -15.05 0.77 2.74
CA ASN A 29 -15.75 -0.28 3.46
C ASN A 29 -14.92 -0.61 4.70
N GLU A 30 -15.38 -0.14 5.87
CA GLU A 30 -14.76 -0.43 7.16
C GLU A 30 -14.95 -1.89 7.61
N THR A 31 -15.79 -2.64 6.90
CA THR A 31 -16.11 -4.01 7.29
C THR A 31 -14.99 -4.95 6.86
N GLU A 32 -14.35 -5.59 7.83
CA GLU A 32 -13.44 -6.69 7.56
C GLU A 32 -14.22 -7.82 6.86
N PRO A 33 -13.64 -8.46 5.81
CA PRO A 33 -14.29 -9.57 5.15
C PRO A 33 -14.53 -10.72 6.12
N SER A 34 -15.71 -11.33 6.06
CA SER A 34 -16.05 -12.50 6.87
C SER A 34 -15.21 -13.72 6.47
N GLU A 35 -15.08 -14.67 7.39
CA GLU A 35 -14.38 -15.95 7.12
C GLU A 35 -15.03 -16.69 5.95
N GLU A 36 -16.37 -16.67 5.85
CA GLU A 36 -17.12 -17.26 4.74
C GLU A 36 -16.79 -16.58 3.39
N GLU A 37 -16.67 -15.25 3.33
CA GLU A 37 -16.27 -14.56 2.10
C GLU A 37 -14.84 -14.92 1.68
N LEU A 38 -13.93 -15.05 2.65
CA LEU A 38 -12.55 -15.43 2.41
C LEU A 38 -12.41 -16.88 1.91
N GLU A 39 -13.18 -17.80 2.49
CA GLU A 39 -13.22 -19.21 2.09
C GLU A 39 -13.82 -19.40 0.69
N ASN A 40 -14.80 -18.56 0.32
CA ASN A 40 -15.46 -18.61 -0.97
C ASN A 40 -14.68 -17.90 -2.11
N ALA A 41 -13.53 -17.29 -1.82
CA ALA A 41 -12.70 -16.65 -2.83
C ALA A 41 -12.21 -17.67 -3.88
N LYS A 42 -12.46 -17.40 -5.16
CA LYS A 42 -12.18 -18.36 -6.25
C LYS A 42 -10.73 -18.30 -6.74
N SER A 43 -9.96 -17.33 -6.24
CA SER A 43 -8.56 -17.13 -6.58
C SER A 43 -7.83 -16.37 -5.48
N LEU A 44 -6.50 -16.44 -5.48
CA LEU A 44 -5.68 -15.64 -4.56
C LEU A 44 -5.84 -14.14 -4.79
N GLU A 45 -6.08 -13.71 -6.04
CA GLU A 45 -6.35 -12.31 -6.32
C GLU A 45 -7.70 -11.88 -5.73
N GLU A 46 -8.74 -12.72 -5.82
CA GLU A 46 -10.04 -12.45 -5.19
C GLU A 46 -9.93 -12.41 -3.66
N TYR A 47 -9.19 -13.36 -3.07
CA TYR A 47 -8.87 -13.35 -1.65
C TYR A 47 -8.15 -12.06 -1.24
N TYR A 48 -7.10 -11.68 -1.98
CA TYR A 48 -6.37 -10.44 -1.76
C TYR A 48 -7.27 -9.22 -1.89
N ASN A 49 -8.16 -9.20 -2.87
CA ASN A 49 -9.07 -8.09 -3.11
C ASN A 49 -10.05 -7.85 -1.95
N LEU A 50 -10.38 -8.89 -1.18
CA LEU A 50 -11.21 -8.77 0.03
C LEU A 50 -10.43 -8.15 1.19
N LYS A 51 -9.11 -8.43 1.27
CA LYS A 51 -8.22 -7.98 2.36
C LYS A 51 -7.29 -6.83 1.99
N GLU A 52 -7.38 -6.32 0.77
CA GLU A 52 -6.46 -5.31 0.27
C GLU A 52 -6.49 -4.12 1.23
N PRO A 53 -5.33 -3.68 1.77
CA PRO A 53 -5.28 -2.62 2.78
C PRO A 53 -5.53 -1.27 2.12
N TYR A 54 -6.77 -1.08 1.67
CA TYR A 54 -7.27 0.07 0.95
C TYR A 54 -7.75 1.13 1.94
N SER A 55 -7.25 2.35 1.78
CA SER A 55 -7.67 3.53 2.58
C SER A 55 -8.19 4.67 1.71
N GLY A 56 -8.25 4.49 0.38
CA GLY A 56 -8.72 5.51 -0.54
C GLY A 56 -10.23 5.71 -0.42
N VAL A 57 -10.64 6.78 0.26
CA VAL A 57 -12.05 7.15 0.41
C VAL A 57 -12.48 7.96 -0.81
N LEU A 58 -13.36 7.40 -1.65
CA LEU A 58 -14.03 8.14 -2.74
C LEU A 58 -14.81 9.38 -2.23
N ASP A 59 -15.21 9.34 -0.96
CA ASP A 59 -15.94 10.41 -0.26
C ASP A 59 -15.03 11.50 0.33
N ASN A 60 -13.71 11.45 0.10
CA ASN A 60 -12.80 12.51 0.53
C ASN A 60 -12.88 13.69 -0.46
N THR A 61 -13.54 14.76 -0.03
CA THR A 61 -13.77 15.98 -0.84
C THR A 61 -12.50 16.72 -1.28
N VAL A 62 -11.34 16.37 -0.72
CA VAL A 62 -10.05 17.04 -0.98
C VAL A 62 -9.14 16.17 -1.87
N LEU A 63 -9.44 14.88 -2.03
CA LEU A 63 -8.53 13.91 -2.62
C LEU A 63 -9.06 13.41 -3.97
N PHE A 64 -8.51 13.97 -5.04
CA PHE A 64 -8.86 13.55 -6.40
C PHE A 64 -7.89 12.47 -6.89
N GLU A 65 -8.41 11.29 -7.21
CA GLU A 65 -7.61 10.14 -7.69
C GLU A 65 -6.71 10.51 -8.89
N LYS A 66 -7.18 11.38 -9.78
CA LYS A 66 -6.40 11.89 -10.93
C LYS A 66 -5.10 12.60 -10.53
N ASN A 67 -5.02 13.17 -9.32
CA ASN A 67 -3.84 13.86 -8.83
C ASN A 67 -2.79 12.89 -8.26
N LEU A 68 -3.12 11.62 -8.05
CA LEU A 68 -2.19 10.64 -7.51
C LEU A 68 -1.12 10.22 -8.51
N ILE A 69 -1.48 10.11 -9.79
CA ILE A 69 -0.52 9.75 -10.85
C ILE A 69 0.63 10.77 -10.92
N PRO A 70 0.38 12.09 -11.05
CA PRO A 70 1.48 13.05 -11.04
C PRO A 70 2.18 13.14 -9.67
N ALA A 71 1.47 12.92 -8.56
CA ALA A 71 2.10 12.88 -7.23
C ALA A 71 3.05 11.69 -7.06
N GLU A 72 2.73 10.53 -7.63
CA GLU A 72 3.63 9.37 -7.64
C GLU A 72 4.88 9.66 -8.44
N ALA A 73 4.74 10.19 -9.65
CA ALA A 73 5.90 10.56 -10.47
C ALA A 73 6.82 11.54 -9.72
N TYR A 74 6.23 12.51 -9.02
CA TYR A 74 6.99 13.43 -8.17
C TYR A 74 7.71 12.73 -7.02
N LEU A 75 7.07 11.79 -6.32
CA LEU A 75 7.71 11.05 -5.23
C LEU A 75 8.77 10.07 -5.73
N ASP A 76 8.56 9.40 -6.86
CA ASP A 76 9.55 8.52 -7.47
C ASP A 76 10.81 9.30 -7.89
N GLU A 77 10.67 10.54 -8.35
CA GLU A 77 11.80 11.42 -8.67
C GLU A 77 12.56 11.87 -7.41
N ARG A 78 11.83 12.33 -6.39
CA ARG A 78 12.42 12.97 -5.21
C ARG A 78 12.87 11.99 -4.13
N PHE A 79 12.14 10.90 -3.98
CA PHE A 79 12.27 9.91 -2.90
C PHE A 79 12.09 8.49 -3.45
N PRO A 80 12.91 8.05 -4.43
CA PRO A 80 12.78 6.73 -5.05
C PRO A 80 12.88 5.58 -4.03
N SER A 81 13.55 5.82 -2.89
CA SER A 81 13.69 4.88 -1.79
C SER A 81 12.35 4.39 -1.23
N ILE A 82 11.27 5.18 -1.33
CA ILE A 82 9.94 4.76 -0.86
C ILE A 82 9.48 3.53 -1.65
N ARG A 83 9.54 3.59 -2.99
CA ARG A 83 9.17 2.46 -3.85
C ARG A 83 10.11 1.29 -3.65
N GLU A 84 11.41 1.57 -3.55
CA GLU A 84 12.43 0.54 -3.35
C GLU A 84 12.23 -0.24 -2.05
N MET A 85 11.85 0.43 -0.95
CA MET A 85 11.58 -0.22 0.34
C MET A 85 10.46 -1.26 0.23
N PHE A 86 9.36 -0.93 -0.45
CA PHE A 86 8.27 -1.90 -0.69
C PHE A 86 8.74 -3.03 -1.59
N ARG A 87 9.32 -2.68 -2.75
CA ARG A 87 9.77 -3.65 -3.76
C ARG A 87 10.74 -4.67 -3.18
N ILE A 88 11.85 -4.22 -2.59
CA ILE A 88 12.87 -5.10 -2.01
C ILE A 88 12.26 -5.99 -0.95
N ARG A 89 11.44 -5.43 -0.05
CA ARG A 89 10.88 -6.23 1.05
C ARG A 89 9.96 -7.33 0.56
N PHE A 90 9.13 -7.05 -0.43
CA PHE A 90 8.25 -8.07 -1.01
C PHE A 90 9.03 -9.12 -1.80
N GLU A 91 10.03 -8.70 -2.57
CA GLU A 91 10.94 -9.61 -3.28
C GLU A 91 11.69 -10.53 -2.31
N GLU A 92 12.20 -10.00 -1.19
CA GLU A 92 12.85 -10.80 -0.13
C GLU A 92 11.91 -11.89 0.40
N ILE A 93 10.69 -11.52 0.80
CA ILE A 93 9.72 -12.46 1.38
C ILE A 93 9.32 -13.54 0.37
N ILE A 94 9.15 -13.19 -0.91
CA ILE A 94 8.86 -14.15 -1.97
C ILE A 94 10.07 -15.07 -2.23
N SER A 95 11.28 -14.52 -2.16
CA SER A 95 12.53 -15.26 -2.39
C SER A 95 12.89 -16.23 -1.26
N GLU A 96 12.29 -16.11 -0.08
CA GLU A 96 12.40 -17.11 0.99
C GLU A 96 11.85 -18.50 0.56
N GLY A 97 11.06 -18.53 -0.52
CA GLY A 97 10.52 -19.75 -1.13
C GLY A 97 9.18 -20.19 -0.54
N GLY A 98 8.65 -21.29 -1.10
CA GLY A 98 7.32 -21.80 -0.75
C GLY A 98 6.23 -21.44 -1.77
N PRO A 99 5.01 -21.95 -1.56
CA PRO A 99 3.89 -21.65 -2.45
C PRO A 99 3.43 -20.19 -2.28
N ILE A 100 3.01 -19.58 -3.38
CA ILE A 100 2.22 -18.35 -3.33
C ILE A 100 0.82 -18.78 -2.88
N ASP A 101 0.52 -18.58 -1.59
CA ASP A 101 -0.75 -18.94 -0.96
C ASP A 101 -1.32 -17.77 -0.14
N THR A 102 -2.48 -17.97 0.50
CA THR A 102 -3.14 -16.95 1.31
C THR A 102 -2.30 -16.50 2.51
N LYS A 103 -1.45 -17.38 3.07
CA LYS A 103 -0.56 -17.03 4.19
C LYS A 103 0.57 -16.11 3.74
N LEU A 104 1.14 -16.35 2.56
CA LEU A 104 2.11 -15.43 1.96
C LEU A 104 1.48 -14.07 1.69
N VAL A 105 0.26 -14.05 1.13
CA VAL A 105 -0.48 -12.81 0.88
C VAL A 105 -0.69 -12.02 2.19
N ASP A 106 -1.15 -12.67 3.24
CA ASP A 106 -1.35 -12.04 4.56
C ASP A 106 -0.05 -11.47 5.13
N ARG A 107 1.05 -12.21 5.01
CA ARG A 107 2.37 -11.75 5.43
C ARG A 107 2.80 -10.50 4.69
N LEU A 108 2.60 -10.44 3.38
CA LEU A 108 2.95 -9.27 2.57
C LEU A 108 2.07 -8.06 2.92
N ILE A 109 0.78 -8.25 3.21
CA ILE A 109 -0.12 -7.19 3.69
C ILE A 109 0.36 -6.61 5.03
N VAL A 110 0.79 -7.46 5.97
CA VAL A 110 1.36 -7.02 7.25
C VAL A 110 2.63 -6.19 7.02
N GLU A 111 3.51 -6.63 6.13
CA GLU A 111 4.77 -5.94 5.84
C GLU A 111 4.55 -4.62 5.09
N TYR A 112 3.56 -4.56 4.20
CA TYR A 112 3.07 -3.31 3.63
C TYR A 112 2.70 -2.30 4.72
N GLY A 113 1.88 -2.71 5.71
CA GLY A 113 1.47 -1.86 6.82
C GLY A 113 2.65 -1.37 7.67
N ARG A 114 3.65 -2.23 7.90
CA ARG A 114 4.88 -1.89 8.62
C ARG A 114 5.70 -0.83 7.89
N ILE A 115 5.87 -0.96 6.58
CA ILE A 115 6.61 0.01 5.76
C ILE A 115 5.86 1.35 5.71
N LYS A 116 4.55 1.33 5.43
CA LYS A 116 3.70 2.54 5.45
C LYS A 116 3.89 3.31 6.75
N LYS A 117 3.74 2.64 7.90
CA LYS A 117 3.91 3.25 9.21
C LYS A 117 5.28 3.90 9.41
N ARG A 118 6.36 3.26 8.95
CA ARG A 118 7.73 3.82 9.04
C ARG A 118 7.87 5.10 8.20
N VAL A 119 7.30 5.12 7.00
CA VAL A 119 7.32 6.32 6.13
C VAL A 119 6.50 7.45 6.76
N ASP A 120 5.34 7.14 7.33
CA ASP A 120 4.48 8.11 8.01
C ASP A 120 5.17 8.72 9.24
N GLU A 121 5.84 7.89 10.05
CA GLU A 121 6.63 8.32 11.20
C GLU A 121 7.80 9.23 10.79
N ALA A 122 8.54 8.86 9.75
CA ALA A 122 9.64 9.67 9.22
C ALA A 122 9.13 11.03 8.70
N THR A 123 8.04 11.03 7.95
CA THR A 123 7.39 12.24 7.45
C THR A 123 6.91 13.14 8.59
N SER A 124 6.30 12.55 9.62
CA SER A 124 5.82 13.27 10.79
C SER A 124 6.96 13.91 11.58
N LYS A 125 8.09 13.22 11.73
CA LYS A 125 9.30 13.77 12.36
C LYS A 125 9.89 14.94 11.59
N LEU A 126 9.88 14.89 10.25
CA LEU A 126 10.32 16.02 9.43
C LEU A 126 9.41 17.24 9.63
N LYS A 127 8.09 17.03 9.67
CA LYS A 127 7.10 18.10 9.91
C LYS A 127 7.18 18.70 11.31
N SER A 128 7.44 17.90 12.35
CA SER A 128 7.60 18.41 13.72
C SER A 128 8.98 19.02 13.96
N GLY A 129 10.00 18.54 13.24
CA GLY A 129 11.36 19.07 13.25
C GLY A 129 11.51 20.42 12.55
N THR A 130 10.55 20.84 11.71
CA THR A 130 10.51 22.17 11.08
C THR A 130 10.19 23.33 12.02
N ASN A 131 10.15 23.11 13.35
CA ASN A 131 10.44 24.17 14.33
C ASN A 131 11.94 24.53 14.33
N CYS A 132 12.53 24.78 13.16
CA CYS A 132 13.85 25.40 13.06
C CYS A 132 13.69 26.90 13.34
N LEU A 133 13.90 27.23 14.61
CA LEU A 133 14.43 28.49 15.15
C LEU A 133 14.56 29.63 14.14
N HIS A 134 13.64 30.61 14.22
CA HIS A 134 14.02 31.99 13.93
C HIS A 134 15.01 32.42 15.03
N LYS A 135 16.29 32.52 14.67
CA LYS A 135 17.31 33.25 15.40
C LYS A 135 18.03 34.18 14.45
#